data_AF-A0A954MX54-F1
#
_entry.id   AF-A0A954MX54-F1
#
_cell.length_a   1.000
_cell.length_b   1.000
_cell.length_c   1.000
_cell.angle_alpha   90.00
_cell.angle_beta   90.00
_cell.angle_gamma   90.00
#
_symmetry.space_group_name_H-M   'P 1'
#
loop_
_entity.id
_entity.type
_entity.pdbx_description
1 polymer ?
#
loop_
_entity_poly.entity_id
_entity_poly.type
_entity_poly.pdbx_seq_one_letter_code
_entity_poly.pdbx_strand_id
1 'polypeptide(L)'
;MNSSETNSPKVVIAGGGLAGLAAASVLVTRGCAVTVLESRPRLGGRASSFLDRNTSEWIDNCQHVSLGCCTNFQDFCRRTGLDRFLRTERELYFIGRDGVVNRLRESSLPAPL
;
A
#
# COMPACT_ATOMS: atom_id res chain seq x y z
N MET A 1 -35.63 -5.71 28.39
CA MET A 1 -35.03 -4.80 27.38
C MET A 1 -34.17 -5.67 26.47
N ASN A 2 -34.74 -6.11 25.35
CA ASN A 2 -34.03 -6.98 24.40
C ASN A 2 -33.07 -6.12 23.56
N SER A 3 -31.78 -6.29 23.80
CA SER A 3 -30.72 -5.83 22.91
C SER A 3 -30.86 -6.56 21.57
N SER A 4 -31.30 -5.84 20.53
CA SER A 4 -31.25 -6.32 19.16
C SER A 4 -29.79 -6.57 18.80
N GLU A 5 -29.39 -7.84 18.68
CA GLU A 5 -28.12 -8.23 18.06
C GLU A 5 -28.12 -7.68 16.63
N THR A 6 -27.46 -6.56 16.42
CA THR A 6 -27.21 -6.05 15.07
C THR A 6 -26.25 -7.01 14.40
N ASN A 7 -26.77 -7.91 13.57
CA ASN A 7 -25.96 -8.87 12.83
C ASN A 7 -25.03 -8.11 11.86
N SER A 8 -23.77 -7.94 12.26
CA SER A 8 -22.74 -7.30 11.44
C SER A 8 -22.59 -8.03 10.10
N PRO A 9 -22.67 -7.34 8.96
CA PRO A 9 -22.46 -7.96 7.65
C PRO A 9 -21.10 -8.68 7.61
N LYS A 10 -21.11 -9.97 7.21
CA LYS A 10 -19.90 -10.78 7.07
C LYS A 10 -19.34 -10.61 5.66
N VAL A 11 -18.07 -10.25 5.55
CA VAL A 11 -17.40 -10.02 4.26
C VAL A 11 -16.13 -10.85 4.18
N VAL A 12 -15.99 -11.60 3.08
CA VAL A 12 -14.75 -12.31 2.75
C VAL A 12 -14.02 -11.57 1.63
N ILE A 13 -12.74 -11.29 1.84
CA ILE A 13 -11.85 -10.66 0.86
C ILE A 13 -10.82 -11.69 0.42
N ALA A 14 -10.79 -12.01 -0.87
CA ALA A 14 -9.79 -12.88 -1.47
C ALA A 14 -8.59 -12.04 -1.95
N GLY A 15 -7.48 -12.11 -1.22
CA GLY A 15 -6.21 -11.44 -1.50
C GLY A 15 -5.78 -10.49 -0.37
N GLY A 16 -4.60 -10.74 0.19
CA GLY A 16 -3.95 -9.94 1.24
C GLY A 16 -2.98 -8.88 0.69
N GLY A 17 -3.17 -8.46 -0.56
CA GLY A 17 -2.43 -7.35 -1.16
C GLY A 17 -2.98 -5.98 -0.76
N LEU A 18 -2.33 -4.91 -1.23
CA LEU A 18 -2.70 -3.53 -0.90
C LEU A 18 -4.19 -3.21 -1.13
N ALA A 19 -4.77 -3.68 -2.23
CA ALA A 19 -6.20 -3.47 -2.53
C ALA A 19 -7.12 -4.16 -1.50
N GLY A 20 -6.85 -5.41 -1.14
CA GLY A 20 -7.64 -6.16 -0.16
C GLY A 20 -7.52 -5.58 1.24
N LEU A 21 -6.30 -5.18 1.64
CA LEU A 21 -6.07 -4.52 2.92
C LEU A 21 -6.72 -3.13 2.99
N ALA A 22 -6.70 -2.37 1.89
CA ALA A 22 -7.41 -1.09 1.81
C ALA A 22 -8.92 -1.28 1.96
N ALA A 23 -9.51 -2.25 1.27
CA ALA A 23 -10.93 -2.59 1.42
C ALA A 23 -11.27 -3.03 2.86
N ALA A 24 -10.47 -3.93 3.44
CA ALA A 24 -10.65 -4.39 4.81
C ALA A 24 -10.63 -3.23 5.81
N SER A 25 -9.66 -2.30 5.65
CA SER A 25 -9.53 -1.14 6.54
C SER A 25 -10.79 -0.29 6.59
N VAL A 26 -11.52 -0.14 5.48
CA VAL A 26 -12.76 0.64 5.42
C VAL A 26 -13.93 -0.16 5.97
N LEU A 27 -14.07 -1.42 5.57
CA LEU A 27 -15.20 -2.27 5.95
C LEU A 27 -15.26 -2.51 7.47
N VAL A 28 -14.11 -2.71 8.12
CA VAL A 28 -14.06 -2.84 9.59
C VAL A 28 -14.58 -1.58 10.29
N THR A 29 -14.21 -0.38 9.79
CA THR A 29 -14.72 0.88 10.36
C THR A 29 -16.22 1.11 10.12
N ARG A 30 -16.83 0.34 9.21
CA ARG A 30 -18.28 0.35 8.95
C ARG A 30 -19.05 -0.74 9.70
N GLY A 31 -18.39 -1.42 10.65
CA GLY A 31 -19.02 -2.45 11.48
C GLY A 31 -19.20 -3.80 10.80
N CYS A 32 -18.52 -4.06 9.67
CA CYS A 32 -18.52 -5.36 9.02
C CYS A 32 -17.56 -6.33 9.74
N ALA A 33 -17.96 -7.60 9.82
CA ALA A 33 -17.08 -8.68 10.24
C ALA A 33 -16.29 -9.18 9.01
N VAL A 34 -15.02 -8.79 8.92
CA VAL A 34 -14.19 -9.01 7.71
C VAL A 34 -13.20 -10.17 7.93
N THR A 35 -13.17 -11.10 6.98
CA THR A 35 -12.14 -12.14 6.86
C THR A 35 -11.33 -11.93 5.59
N VAL A 36 -10.02 -11.78 5.71
CA VAL A 36 -9.09 -11.70 4.56
C VAL A 36 -8.43 -13.05 4.37
N LEU A 37 -8.51 -13.59 3.16
CA LEU A 37 -7.86 -14.84 2.76
C LEU A 37 -6.70 -14.52 1.81
N GLU A 38 -5.49 -14.93 2.17
CA GLU A 38 -4.30 -14.81 1.32
C GLU A 38 -3.70 -16.20 1.09
N SER A 39 -3.34 -16.48 -0.16
CA SER A 39 -2.74 -17.74 -0.59
C SER A 39 -1.32 -17.94 -0.05
N ARG A 40 -0.59 -16.86 0.18
CA ARG A 40 0.81 -16.86 0.65
C ARG A 40 0.86 -16.74 2.18
N PRO A 41 1.92 -17.22 2.84
CA PRO A 41 2.11 -17.05 4.29
C PRO A 41 2.50 -15.61 4.71
N ARG A 42 2.27 -14.63 3.83
CA ARG A 42 2.60 -13.22 4.04
C ARG A 42 1.64 -12.32 3.25
N LEU A 43 1.41 -11.13 3.79
CA LEU A 43 0.63 -10.07 3.15
C LEU A 43 1.50 -9.25 2.17
N GLY A 44 0.86 -8.30 1.49
CA GLY A 44 1.52 -7.31 0.63
C GLY A 44 1.30 -7.54 -0.87
N GLY A 45 1.08 -8.79 -1.28
CA GLY A 45 0.85 -9.13 -2.69
C GLY A 45 2.05 -8.73 -3.55
N ARG A 46 1.86 -7.79 -4.49
CA ARG A 46 2.97 -7.23 -5.29
C ARG A 46 3.91 -6.35 -4.47
N ALA A 47 3.43 -5.80 -3.35
CA ALA A 47 4.21 -4.95 -2.45
C ALA A 47 4.93 -5.72 -1.34
N SER A 48 5.23 -7.01 -1.57
CA SER A 48 5.90 -7.85 -0.59
C SER A 48 7.42 -7.80 -0.76
N SER A 49 8.13 -8.05 0.33
CA SER A 49 9.57 -8.32 0.33
C SER A 49 9.83 -9.80 0.66
N PHE A 50 11.01 -10.30 0.31
CA PHE A 50 11.47 -11.63 0.71
C PHE A 50 12.92 -11.57 1.17
N LEU A 51 13.27 -12.44 2.11
CA LEU A 51 14.65 -12.59 2.55
C LEU A 51 15.42 -13.41 1.52
N ASP A 52 16.45 -12.84 0.92
CA ASP A 52 17.38 -13.59 0.09
C ASP A 52 18.27 -14.48 0.97
N ARG A 53 18.34 -15.77 0.64
CA ARG A 53 19.02 -16.76 1.49
C ARG A 53 20.53 -16.69 1.38
N ASN A 54 21.06 -16.13 0.29
CA ASN A 54 22.49 -16.08 0.04
C ASN A 54 23.13 -14.86 0.70
N THR A 55 22.43 -13.72 0.63
CA THR A 55 22.92 -12.43 1.17
C THR A 55 22.38 -12.13 2.56
N SER A 56 21.31 -12.80 3.01
CA SER A 56 20.56 -12.45 4.23
C SER A 56 19.97 -11.03 4.20
N GLU A 57 19.77 -10.47 3.01
CA GLU A 57 19.15 -9.15 2.80
C GLU A 57 17.67 -9.29 2.44
N TRP A 58 16.88 -8.31 2.86
CA TRP A 58 15.50 -8.19 2.41
C TRP A 58 15.46 -7.55 1.03
N ILE A 59 14.91 -8.28 0.06
CA ILE A 59 14.71 -7.81 -1.30
C ILE A 59 13.23 -7.51 -1.52
N ASP A 60 12.95 -6.30 -2.02
CA ASP A 60 11.62 -5.92 -2.44
C ASP A 60 11.28 -6.53 -3.80
N ASN A 61 10.03 -6.99 -3.95
CA ASN A 61 9.55 -7.55 -5.22
C ASN A 61 9.49 -6.51 -6.36
N CYS A 62 9.36 -5.23 -6.03
CA CYS A 62 9.39 -4.13 -6.99
C CYS A 62 9.78 -2.83 -6.30
N GLN A 63 10.13 -1.80 -7.09
CA GLN A 63 10.28 -0.45 -6.56
C GLN A 63 8.92 0.09 -6.09
N HIS A 64 8.87 0.56 -4.84
CA HIS A 64 7.67 1.12 -4.23
C HIS A 64 7.72 2.64 -4.24
N VAL A 65 7.01 3.26 -5.20
CA VAL A 65 6.87 4.72 -5.29
C VAL A 65 5.39 5.08 -5.25
N SER A 66 5.04 6.07 -4.44
CA SER A 66 3.74 6.72 -4.46
C SER A 66 3.91 8.21 -4.73
N LEU A 67 2.99 8.80 -5.49
CA LEU A 67 3.00 10.21 -5.82
C LEU A 67 2.09 10.99 -4.86
N GLY A 68 2.36 12.30 -4.74
CA GLY A 68 1.54 13.23 -3.96
C GLY A 68 0.05 13.20 -4.33
N CYS A 69 -0.27 12.87 -5.58
CA CYS A 69 -1.64 12.78 -6.08
C CYS A 69 -2.36 11.46 -5.75
N CYS A 70 -1.66 10.45 -5.21
CA CYS A 70 -2.24 9.17 -4.81
C CYS A 70 -2.96 9.28 -3.45
N THR A 71 -3.93 10.19 -3.35
CA THR A 71 -4.59 10.57 -2.09
C THR A 71 -5.26 9.40 -1.36
N ASN A 72 -5.84 8.45 -2.09
CA ASN A 72 -6.42 7.24 -1.51
C ASN A 72 -5.37 6.34 -0.82
N PHE A 73 -4.17 6.26 -1.37
CA PHE A 73 -3.08 5.51 -0.75
C PHE A 73 -2.55 6.24 0.48
N GLN A 74 -2.40 7.56 0.41
CA GLN A 74 -1.99 8.38 1.55
C GLN A 74 -3.01 8.27 2.70
N ASP A 75 -4.31 8.32 2.40
CA ASP A 75 -5.36 8.11 3.41
C ASP A 75 -5.28 6.71 4.04
N PHE A 76 -5.11 5.67 3.21
CA PHE A 76 -4.90 4.31 3.70
C PHE A 76 -3.68 4.22 4.63
N CYS A 77 -2.54 4.79 4.25
CA CYS A 77 -1.33 4.79 5.07
C CYS A 77 -1.53 5.51 6.40
N ARG A 78 -2.18 6.68 6.39
CA ARG A 78 -2.50 7.44 7.61
C ARG A 78 -3.43 6.66 8.55
N ARG A 79 -4.48 6.03 8.00
CA ARG A 79 -5.46 5.24 8.79
C ARG A 79 -4.84 3.98 9.40
N THR A 80 -3.82 3.43 8.76
CA THR A 80 -3.11 2.21 9.21
C THR A 80 -1.82 2.50 9.98
N GLY A 81 -1.40 3.76 10.08
CA GLY A 81 -0.13 4.16 10.70
C GLY A 81 1.10 3.73 9.90
N LEU A 82 0.95 3.48 8.59
CA LEU A 82 2.05 3.10 7.69
C LEU A 82 2.86 4.29 7.20
N ASP A 83 2.33 5.51 7.32
CA ASP A 83 2.97 6.77 6.94
C ASP A 83 4.36 6.92 7.57
N ARG A 84 4.55 6.46 8.82
CA ARG A 84 5.85 6.48 9.51
C ARG A 84 6.94 5.62 8.85
N PHE A 85 6.56 4.69 7.96
CA PHE A 85 7.50 3.85 7.21
C PHE A 85 7.75 4.39 5.80
N LEU A 86 7.08 5.46 5.41
CA LEU A 86 7.26 6.10 4.11
C LEU A 86 8.22 7.27 4.23
N ARG A 87 9.15 7.35 3.28
CA ARG A 87 10.04 8.49 3.12
C ARG A 87 9.56 9.32 1.94
N THR A 88 9.37 10.61 2.16
CA THR A 88 9.02 11.55 1.09
C THR A 88 10.29 12.06 0.43
N GLU A 89 10.37 11.90 -0.89
CA GLU A 89 11.40 12.48 -1.74
C GLU A 89 10.78 13.48 -2.70
N ARG A 90 11.52 14.56 -2.99
CA ARG A 90 11.10 15.56 -3.99
C ARG A 90 11.45 15.16 -5.42
N GLU A 91 12.40 14.24 -5.57
CA GLU A 91 12.97 13.89 -6.86
C GLU A 91 13.06 12.36 -6.98
N LEU A 92 12.74 11.84 -8.17
CA LEU A 92 12.88 10.44 -8.54
C LEU A 92 13.96 10.33 -9.61
N TYR A 93 14.84 9.35 -9.48
CA TYR A 93 15.95 9.14 -10.39
C TYR A 93 15.73 7.87 -11.23
N PHE A 94 16.01 7.97 -12.52
CA PHE A 94 15.90 6.88 -13.48
C PHE A 94 17.23 6.74 -14.21
N ILE A 95 17.67 5.51 -14.45
CA ILE A 95 18.89 5.24 -15.21
C ILE A 95 18.46 4.85 -16.64
N GLY A 96 18.87 5.66 -17.62
CA GLY A 96 18.63 5.41 -19.03
C GLY A 96 19.47 4.23 -19.55
N ARG A 97 19.10 3.71 -20.73
CA ARG A 97 19.87 2.63 -21.38
C ARG A 97 21.29 3.05 -21.79
N ASP A 98 21.48 4.36 -21.94
CA ASP A 98 22.76 5.04 -22.18
C ASP A 98 23.60 5.22 -20.90
N GLY A 99 23.10 4.77 -19.73
CA GLY A 99 23.73 4.96 -18.43
C GLY A 99 23.53 6.36 -17.85
N VAL A 100 22.81 7.25 -18.54
CA VAL A 100 22.56 8.61 -18.07
C VAL A 100 21.50 8.60 -16.97
N VAL A 101 21.80 9.27 -15.86
CA VAL A 101 20.86 9.45 -14.75
C VAL A 101 19.92 10.60 -15.07
N ASN A 102 18.66 10.27 -15.28
CA ASN A 102 17.56 11.19 -15.52
C ASN A 102 16.81 11.47 -14.23
N ARG A 103 16.36 12.72 -14.05
CA ARG A 103 15.67 13.16 -12.84
C ARG A 103 14.26 13.63 -13.15
N LEU A 104 13.29 13.06 -12.46
CA LEU A 104 11.89 13.46 -12.45
C LEU A 104 11.61 14.25 -11.16
N ARG A 105 11.06 15.45 -11.30
CA ARG A 105 10.69 16.34 -10.19
C ARG A 105 9.52 17.23 -10.59
N GLU A 106 8.90 17.90 -9.63
CA GLU A 106 7.89 18.92 -9.92
C GLU A 106 8.47 20.08 -10.75
N SER A 107 7.66 20.63 -11.65
CA SER A 107 7.99 21.89 -12.31
C SER A 107 7.64 23.06 -11.39
N SER A 108 8.12 24.26 -11.73
CA SER A 108 7.69 25.49 -11.05
C SER A 108 6.27 25.94 -11.44
N LEU A 109 5.62 25.23 -12.36
CA LEU A 109 4.29 25.54 -12.83
C LEU A 109 3.25 24.84 -11.94
N PRO A 110 2.08 25.45 -11.71
CA PRO A 110 1.02 24.80 -10.95
C PRO A 110 0.53 23.55 -11.70
N ALA A 111 0.13 22.50 -10.96
CA ALA A 111 -0.61 21.39 -11.53
C ALA A 111 -1.86 21.92 -12.27
N PRO A 112 -2.27 21.35 -13.42
CA PRO A 112 -1.92 20.03 -13.96
C PRO A 112 -1.16 20.09 -15.31
N LEU A 113 -0.20 21.00 -15.44
CA LEU A 113 0.60 21.15 -16.68
C LEU A 113 1.56 19.99 -16.92
#